data_AF-A0A6N2NLQ1-F1
#
_entry.id   AF-A0A6N2NLQ1-F1
#
_cell.length_a   1.000
_cell.length_b   1.000
_cell.length_c   1.000
_cell.angle_alpha   90.00
_cell.angle_beta   90.00
_cell.angle_gamma   90.00
#
_symmetry.space_group_name_H-M   'P 1'
#
loop_
_entity.id
_entity.type
_entity.pdbx_description
1 polymer ?
#
loop_
_entity_poly.entity_id
_entity_poly.type
_entity_poly.pdbx_seq_one_letter_code
_entity_poly.pdbx_strand_id
1 'polypeptide(L)'
;MEELLRSGKSFSRQVLGRGQGLPLPAPSGQVNSDPWREDSRELDILLESSSVPGTSVTQPRAGPSLPGEEAGPANQTQRVVPYPYQPDEVIGGDCVLSIERRLLAKDSNPSSEDIQMARIHAEDLFEVKVEIIKLMAVLDPTGDWMGRGARALDNPRTATGEESVGKLYSLLEDLQTNGVQSPSYKKWKGKVFHDPDMCSSA
;
A
#
# COMPACT_ATOMS: atom_id res chain seq x y z
N MET A 1 -7.16 -30.27 48.05
CA MET A 1 -5.79 -30.76 48.30
C MET A 1 -5.64 -32.02 47.46
N GLU A 2 -4.65 -31.99 46.56
CA GLU A 2 -3.96 -33.11 45.86
C GLU A 2 -4.76 -33.86 44.76
N GLU A 3 -4.42 -33.80 43.46
CA GLU A 3 -3.26 -34.39 42.71
C GLU A 3 -3.18 -35.92 42.95
N LEU A 4 -3.02 -36.86 42.00
CA LEU A 4 -2.63 -36.89 40.58
C LEU A 4 -2.79 -38.36 40.07
N LEU A 5 -2.60 -38.56 38.76
CA LEU A 5 -2.24 -39.81 38.03
C LEU A 5 -3.36 -40.75 37.51
N ARG A 6 -3.81 -40.48 36.27
CA ARG A 6 -4.25 -41.52 35.33
C ARG A 6 -3.06 -42.07 34.53
N SER A 7 -2.69 -43.30 34.87
CA SER A 7 -2.58 -44.48 33.99
C SER A 7 -1.97 -44.32 32.58
N GLY A 8 -0.78 -44.91 32.44
CA GLY A 8 -0.63 -46.17 31.69
C GLY A 8 -0.54 -46.10 30.16
N LYS A 9 0.69 -46.21 29.66
CA LYS A 9 1.07 -46.52 28.26
C LYS A 9 0.46 -47.82 27.75
N SER A 10 0.11 -47.86 26.47
CA SER A 10 0.23 -49.07 25.65
C SER A 10 0.58 -48.74 24.20
N PHE A 11 1.62 -49.42 23.74
CA PHE A 11 2.33 -49.31 22.48
C PHE A 11 1.85 -50.43 21.55
N SER A 12 1.44 -50.11 20.32
CA SER A 12 1.28 -51.10 19.25
C SER A 12 1.81 -50.55 17.94
N ARG A 13 2.89 -51.19 17.51
CA ARG A 13 3.66 -51.03 16.27
C ARG A 13 3.00 -51.90 15.20
N GLN A 14 2.80 -51.39 13.98
CA GLN A 14 2.71 -52.23 12.77
C GLN A 14 3.46 -51.57 11.61
N VAL A 15 4.28 -52.40 10.97
CA VAL A 15 5.13 -52.18 9.79
C VAL A 15 4.67 -53.18 8.74
N LEU A 16 4.57 -52.75 7.48
CA LEU A 16 4.85 -53.50 6.23
C LEU A 16 4.66 -52.48 5.08
N GLY A 17 5.66 -52.08 4.29
CA GLY A 17 6.36 -52.85 3.23
C GLY A 17 5.59 -52.67 1.91
N ARG A 18 6.13 -52.39 0.71
CA ARG A 18 7.47 -52.31 0.10
C ARG A 18 7.24 -51.83 -1.36
N GLY A 19 8.23 -51.19 -2.00
CA GLY A 19 8.43 -51.34 -3.46
C GLY A 19 8.78 -50.10 -4.28
N GLN A 20 10.08 -49.95 -4.61
CA GLN A 20 10.70 -49.60 -5.91
C GLN A 20 10.11 -48.40 -6.70
N GLY A 21 10.82 -47.37 -7.13
CA GLY A 21 12.19 -47.27 -7.63
C GLY A 21 12.13 -46.51 -8.98
N LEU A 22 12.85 -45.40 -9.09
CA LEU A 22 13.58 -44.87 -10.28
C LEU A 22 13.71 -43.32 -10.23
N PRO A 23 14.83 -42.76 -10.77
CA PRO A 23 15.23 -41.37 -10.56
C PRO A 23 14.97 -40.43 -11.76
N LEU A 24 14.84 -39.13 -11.45
CA LEU A 24 15.01 -37.92 -12.29
C LEU A 24 14.11 -37.73 -13.53
N PRO A 25 13.72 -36.47 -13.77
CA PRO A 25 14.22 -35.81 -14.96
C PRO A 25 15.13 -34.61 -14.64
N ALA A 26 16.22 -34.50 -15.40
CA ALA A 26 17.15 -33.37 -15.43
C ALA A 26 16.58 -32.22 -16.29
N PRO A 27 17.22 -31.04 -16.28
CA PRO A 27 16.62 -29.75 -16.64
C PRO A 27 16.66 -29.49 -18.15
N SER A 28 15.65 -28.80 -18.68
CA SER A 28 15.73 -28.17 -20.00
C SER A 28 14.73 -27.02 -20.08
N GLY A 29 15.29 -25.82 -20.18
CA GLY A 29 14.56 -24.56 -20.30
C GLY A 29 15.59 -23.44 -20.26
N GLN A 30 16.30 -23.29 -21.38
CA GLN A 30 17.31 -22.25 -21.59
C GLN A 30 16.78 -20.87 -21.19
N VAL A 31 17.57 -20.23 -20.33
CA VAL A 31 17.80 -18.80 -20.32
C VAL A 31 18.16 -18.34 -21.74
N ASN A 32 17.43 -17.35 -22.25
CA ASN A 32 18.01 -16.39 -23.17
C ASN A 32 17.25 -15.07 -23.10
N SER A 33 17.78 -14.13 -22.34
CA SER A 33 17.50 -12.69 -22.53
C SER A 33 18.66 -11.87 -21.98
N ASP A 34 19.82 -11.91 -22.64
CA ASP A 34 20.81 -10.85 -22.47
C ASP A 34 20.72 -9.89 -23.66
N PRO A 35 20.31 -8.63 -23.42
CA PRO A 35 20.87 -7.53 -24.18
C PRO A 35 21.24 -6.37 -23.26
N TRP A 36 21.89 -6.63 -22.13
CA TRP A 36 22.60 -5.59 -21.38
C TRP A 36 24.10 -5.86 -21.50
N ARG A 37 24.56 -5.87 -22.75
CA ARG A 37 25.98 -5.75 -23.04
C ARG A 37 26.36 -4.30 -22.71
N GLU A 38 27.24 -4.16 -21.73
CA GLU A 38 28.03 -2.98 -21.42
C GLU A 38 28.24 -2.07 -22.63
N ASP A 39 27.85 -0.81 -22.47
CA ASP A 39 28.45 0.29 -23.22
C ASP A 39 28.78 1.42 -22.25
N SER A 40 29.74 1.11 -21.38
CA SER A 40 30.45 2.04 -20.50
C SER A 40 31.38 2.95 -21.30
N ARG A 41 30.84 3.76 -22.21
CA ARG A 41 31.59 4.86 -22.83
C ARG A 41 31.14 6.21 -22.29
N GLU A 42 31.97 6.73 -21.39
CA GLU A 42 32.40 8.13 -21.33
C GLU A 42 31.30 9.18 -21.08
N LEU A 43 30.91 9.32 -19.81
CA LEU A 43 30.36 10.58 -19.30
C LEU A 43 31.50 11.49 -18.86
N ASP A 44 32.20 12.07 -19.84
CA ASP A 44 33.14 13.17 -19.61
C ASP A 44 32.32 14.47 -19.47
N ILE A 45 31.65 14.64 -18.32
CA ILE A 45 30.95 15.88 -18.00
C ILE A 45 32.01 16.84 -17.47
N LEU A 46 32.52 17.64 -18.41
CA LEU A 46 33.42 18.76 -18.20
C LEU A 46 32.86 19.68 -17.09
N LEU A 47 33.47 19.57 -15.92
CA LEU A 47 33.35 20.50 -14.81
C LEU A 47 34.06 21.80 -15.19
N GLU A 48 33.38 22.76 -15.81
CA GLU A 48 33.79 24.16 -15.73
C GLU A 48 32.72 25.12 -16.27
N SER A 49 32.14 25.95 -15.40
CA SER A 49 31.90 27.37 -15.69
C SER A 49 31.37 28.07 -14.44
N SER A 50 32.32 28.44 -13.60
CA SER A 50 32.15 29.50 -12.61
C SER A 50 32.30 30.87 -13.29
N SER A 51 31.58 31.85 -12.75
CA SER A 51 31.74 33.30 -12.91
C SER A 51 30.89 34.01 -13.98
N VAL A 52 29.80 34.62 -13.49
CA VAL A 52 29.33 35.95 -13.93
C VAL A 52 30.45 36.98 -13.69
N PRO A 53 30.63 38.05 -14.52
CA PRO A 53 29.78 39.26 -14.40
C PRO A 53 29.60 40.12 -15.69
N GLY A 54 28.50 40.87 -15.72
CA GLY A 54 28.55 42.34 -15.97
C GLY A 54 28.55 42.93 -17.40
N THR A 55 27.44 43.62 -17.68
CA THR A 55 27.33 44.96 -18.33
C THR A 55 27.10 45.12 -19.85
N SER A 56 26.01 45.86 -20.11
CA SER A 56 25.80 46.91 -21.13
C SER A 56 25.12 46.61 -22.48
N VAL A 57 23.88 47.14 -22.55
CA VAL A 57 23.27 47.99 -23.60
C VAL A 57 23.23 47.45 -25.03
N THR A 58 22.03 47.13 -25.56
CA THR A 58 21.22 47.99 -26.46
C THR A 58 20.01 47.17 -26.97
N GLN A 59 18.77 47.66 -26.80
CA GLN A 59 17.58 47.15 -27.49
C GLN A 59 17.32 48.02 -28.74
N PRO A 60 16.84 47.46 -29.85
CA PRO A 60 15.50 47.84 -30.30
C PRO A 60 14.65 46.67 -30.81
N ARG A 61 13.34 46.85 -30.66
CA ARG A 61 12.24 45.92 -30.92
C ARG A 61 11.81 45.90 -32.39
N ALA A 62 11.64 44.72 -32.99
CA ALA A 62 10.79 44.51 -34.18
C ALA A 62 10.34 43.04 -34.32
N GLY A 63 9.00 42.83 -34.34
CA GLY A 63 8.33 41.64 -34.91
C GLY A 63 8.04 40.44 -33.98
N PRO A 64 6.81 39.88 -33.98
CA PRO A 64 6.54 38.55 -33.41
C PRO A 64 6.86 37.46 -34.45
N SER A 65 7.98 36.77 -34.26
CA SER A 65 8.30 35.54 -35.00
C SER A 65 7.85 34.32 -34.19
N LEU A 66 6.87 33.60 -34.72
CA LEU A 66 6.44 32.27 -34.26
C LEU A 66 7.67 31.34 -34.24
N PRO A 67 8.01 30.68 -33.12
CA PRO A 67 9.00 29.61 -33.13
C PRO A 67 8.32 28.31 -33.56
N GLY A 68 8.92 27.68 -34.58
CA GLY A 68 8.42 26.48 -35.23
C GLY A 68 8.17 25.33 -34.27
N GLU A 69 7.12 24.58 -34.59
CA GLU A 69 6.85 23.26 -34.04
C GLU A 69 7.90 22.29 -34.57
N GLU A 70 9.09 22.29 -33.96
CA GLU A 70 9.96 21.13 -33.99
C GLU A 70 9.32 20.07 -33.10
N ALA A 71 8.75 19.03 -33.72
CA ALA A 71 8.28 17.84 -33.05
C ALA A 71 9.48 17.07 -32.48
N GLY A 72 10.03 17.54 -31.36
CA GLY A 72 10.90 16.75 -30.50
C GLY A 72 10.13 15.58 -29.90
N PRO A 73 10.79 14.47 -29.52
CA PRO A 73 10.11 13.31 -28.98
C PRO A 73 9.33 13.76 -27.74
N ALA A 74 8.02 13.56 -27.78
CA ALA A 74 7.13 13.76 -26.65
C ALA A 74 7.52 12.75 -25.57
N ASN A 75 8.60 13.04 -24.84
CA ASN A 75 8.84 12.49 -23.53
C ASN A 75 7.82 13.19 -22.65
N GLN A 76 6.57 12.73 -22.74
CA GLN A 76 5.52 13.06 -21.79
C GLN A 76 6.07 12.55 -20.46
N THR A 77 6.74 13.45 -19.74
CA THR A 77 7.07 13.25 -18.34
C THR A 77 5.74 12.92 -17.71
N GLN A 78 5.49 11.64 -17.42
CA GLN A 78 4.30 11.21 -16.70
C GLN A 78 4.25 12.14 -15.50
N ARG A 79 3.23 12.98 -15.42
CA ARG A 79 3.07 13.89 -14.29
C ARG A 79 2.85 12.97 -13.09
N VAL A 80 3.94 12.67 -12.38
CA VAL A 80 3.88 11.96 -11.11
C VAL A 80 3.14 12.89 -10.18
N VAL A 81 1.87 12.58 -9.95
CA VAL A 81 1.08 13.25 -8.91
C VAL A 81 1.63 12.73 -7.59
N PRO A 82 2.17 13.60 -6.72
CA PRO A 82 2.66 13.17 -5.42
C PRO A 82 1.52 12.54 -4.61
N TYR A 83 1.85 11.49 -3.85
CA TYR A 83 0.92 10.90 -2.89
C TYR A 83 0.45 11.97 -1.89
N PRO A 84 -0.87 12.09 -1.61
CA PRO A 84 -1.41 13.26 -0.95
C PRO A 84 -1.18 13.30 0.57
N TYR A 85 -0.87 12.18 1.21
CA TYR A 85 -0.74 12.08 2.67
C TYR A 85 0.72 11.91 3.09
N GLN A 86 1.09 12.48 4.25
CA GLN A 86 2.42 12.22 4.79
C GLN A 86 2.50 10.80 5.37
N PRO A 87 3.67 10.14 5.34
CA PRO A 87 3.85 8.78 5.86
C PRO A 87 3.35 8.56 7.30
N ASP A 88 3.54 9.57 8.15
CA ASP A 88 3.25 9.58 9.58
C ASP A 88 1.94 10.29 9.94
N GLU A 89 1.23 10.84 8.95
CA GLU A 89 -0.07 11.49 9.16
C GLU A 89 -1.12 10.50 9.65
N VAL A 90 -1.69 10.79 10.82
CA VAL A 90 -2.67 9.90 11.45
C VAL A 90 -4.09 10.34 11.12
N ILE A 91 -4.85 9.47 10.45
CA ILE A 91 -6.28 9.66 10.14
C ILE A 91 -7.03 8.38 10.54
N GLY A 92 -8.13 8.53 11.28
CA GLY A 92 -8.90 7.38 11.77
C GLY A 92 -8.15 6.48 12.74
N GLY A 93 -7.06 6.97 13.34
CA GLY A 93 -6.21 6.22 14.27
C GLY A 93 -5.14 5.35 13.60
N ASP A 94 -4.82 5.60 12.33
CA ASP A 94 -3.78 4.88 11.60
C ASP A 94 -3.03 5.80 10.63
N CYS A 95 -1.89 5.35 10.13
CA CYS A 95 -1.06 6.07 9.15
C CYS A 95 -0.36 5.07 8.21
N VAL A 96 0.22 5.56 7.11
CA VAL A 96 0.91 4.71 6.13
C VAL A 96 2.02 3.89 6.79
N LEU A 97 2.88 4.52 7.60
CA LEU A 97 3.97 3.81 8.30
C LEU A 97 3.45 2.73 9.25
N SER A 98 2.28 2.92 9.84
CA SER A 98 1.66 1.95 10.74
C SER A 98 1.11 0.75 9.98
N ILE A 99 0.51 0.97 8.79
CA ILE A 99 0.06 -0.11 7.90
C ILE A 99 1.27 -0.89 7.37
N GLU A 100 2.29 -0.18 6.88
CA GLU A 100 3.54 -0.75 6.38
C GLU A 100 4.18 -1.70 7.41
N ARG A 101 4.30 -1.27 8.68
CA ARG A 101 4.79 -2.11 9.77
C ARG A 101 3.96 -3.38 9.98
N ARG A 102 2.63 -3.33 9.82
CA ARG A 102 1.77 -4.51 9.96
C ARG A 102 1.89 -5.45 8.77
N LEU A 103 2.05 -4.92 7.56
CA LEU A 103 2.32 -5.71 6.36
C LEU A 103 3.64 -6.48 6.46
N LEU A 104 4.66 -5.86 7.06
CA LEU A 104 5.99 -6.44 7.27
C LEU A 104 6.10 -7.28 8.56
N ALA A 105 5.07 -7.33 9.42
CA ALA A 105 5.17 -7.92 10.76
C ALA A 105 5.55 -9.42 10.78
N LYS A 106 5.32 -10.14 9.68
CA LYS A 106 5.68 -11.55 9.52
C LYS A 106 7.17 -11.76 9.22
N ASP A 107 7.85 -10.75 8.69
CA ASP A 107 9.21 -10.83 8.19
C ASP A 107 10.15 -10.13 9.17
N SER A 108 10.98 -10.89 9.89
CA SER A 108 11.89 -10.32 10.89
C SER A 108 13.05 -9.53 10.27
N ASN A 109 13.33 -9.72 8.98
CA ASN A 109 14.36 -9.01 8.23
C ASN A 109 13.91 -8.85 6.77
N PRO A 110 13.01 -7.89 6.48
CA PRO A 110 12.48 -7.69 5.14
C PRO A 110 13.57 -7.15 4.20
N SER A 111 13.54 -7.56 2.93
CA SER A 111 14.44 -7.00 1.92
C SER A 111 14.03 -5.58 1.54
N SER A 112 14.91 -4.85 0.85
CA SER A 112 14.58 -3.53 0.30
C SER A 112 13.37 -3.57 -0.65
N GLU A 113 13.23 -4.65 -1.42
CA GLU A 113 12.08 -4.86 -2.31
C GLU A 113 10.80 -5.09 -1.50
N ASP A 114 10.85 -5.91 -0.45
CA ASP A 114 9.68 -6.15 0.42
C ASP A 114 9.21 -4.85 1.11
N ILE A 115 10.16 -4.02 1.57
CA ILE A 115 9.86 -2.72 2.18
C ILE A 115 9.19 -1.79 1.16
N GLN A 116 9.72 -1.69 -0.06
CA GLN A 116 9.12 -0.86 -1.12
C GLN A 116 7.72 -1.34 -1.50
N MET A 117 7.52 -2.65 -1.64
CA MET A 117 6.21 -3.22 -1.96
C MET A 117 5.21 -3.03 -0.82
N ALA A 118 5.64 -3.20 0.43
CA ALA A 118 4.80 -2.93 1.59
C ALA A 118 4.41 -1.46 1.68
N ARG A 119 5.34 -0.55 1.33
CA ARG A 119 5.09 0.88 1.29
C ARG A 119 4.00 1.24 0.27
N ILE A 120 4.13 0.79 -0.97
CA ILE A 120 3.14 1.03 -2.04
C ILE A 120 1.77 0.49 -1.62
N HIS A 121 1.74 -0.73 -1.08
CA HIS A 121 0.48 -1.33 -0.64
C HIS A 121 -0.13 -0.60 0.58
N ALA A 122 0.70 -0.07 1.48
CA ALA A 122 0.23 0.74 2.60
C ALA A 122 -0.37 2.06 2.13
N GLU A 123 0.20 2.69 1.10
CA GLU A 123 -0.32 3.93 0.50
C GLU A 123 -1.70 3.70 -0.15
N ASP A 124 -1.85 2.64 -0.94
CA ASP A 124 -3.12 2.25 -1.55
C ASP A 124 -4.21 1.96 -0.49
N LEU A 125 -3.86 1.18 0.54
CA LEU A 125 -4.77 0.87 1.65
C LEU A 125 -5.18 2.12 2.41
N PHE A 126 -4.23 2.99 2.72
CA PHE A 126 -4.50 4.18 3.51
C PHE A 126 -5.40 5.15 2.76
N GLU A 127 -5.18 5.36 1.46
CA GLU A 127 -5.99 6.27 0.65
C GLU A 127 -7.47 5.87 0.67
N VAL A 128 -7.77 4.60 0.41
CA VAL A 128 -9.16 4.10 0.40
C VAL A 128 -9.75 4.09 1.81
N LYS A 129 -8.98 3.70 2.83
CA LYS A 129 -9.43 3.74 4.23
C LYS A 129 -9.83 5.16 4.62
N VAL A 130 -9.01 6.16 4.29
CA VAL A 130 -9.29 7.57 4.60
C VAL A 130 -10.59 8.04 3.94
N GLU A 131 -10.83 7.67 2.69
CA GLU A 131 -12.05 8.06 1.98
C GLU A 131 -13.30 7.47 2.63
N ILE A 132 -13.25 6.18 2.99
CA ILE A 132 -14.33 5.51 3.72
C ILE A 132 -14.55 6.18 5.09
N ILE A 133 -13.47 6.49 5.82
CA ILE A 133 -13.54 7.12 7.14
C ILE A 133 -14.20 8.49 7.06
N LYS A 134 -13.78 9.34 6.11
CA LYS A 134 -14.37 10.67 5.89
C LYS A 134 -15.85 10.56 5.53
N LEU A 135 -16.21 9.62 4.65
CA LEU A 135 -17.61 9.39 4.27
C LEU A 135 -18.45 8.90 5.45
N MET A 136 -17.94 7.93 6.21
CA MET A 136 -18.62 7.39 7.38
C MET A 136 -18.77 8.43 8.50
N ALA A 137 -17.81 9.34 8.67
CA ALA A 137 -17.94 10.46 9.62
C ALA A 137 -19.13 11.38 9.27
N VAL A 138 -19.47 11.51 7.99
CA VAL A 138 -20.65 12.26 7.54
C VAL A 138 -21.94 11.44 7.72
N LEU A 139 -21.91 10.14 7.40
CA LEU A 139 -23.08 9.26 7.47
C LEU A 139 -23.44 8.81 8.91
N ASP A 140 -22.45 8.78 9.80
CA ASP A 140 -22.58 8.38 11.21
C ASP A 140 -21.78 9.35 12.10
N PRO A 141 -22.30 10.57 12.32
CA PRO A 141 -21.61 11.60 13.11
C PRO A 141 -21.47 11.22 14.59
N THR A 142 -22.17 10.17 15.05
CA THR A 142 -22.08 9.66 16.42
C THR A 142 -20.91 8.70 16.65
N GLY A 143 -20.32 8.19 15.57
CA GLY A 143 -19.21 7.25 15.62
C GLY A 143 -17.86 7.98 15.59
N ASP A 144 -16.90 7.47 16.35
CA ASP A 144 -15.51 7.98 16.37
C ASP A 144 -14.71 7.52 15.13
N TRP A 145 -15.17 7.92 13.95
CA TRP A 145 -14.56 7.55 12.67
C TRP A 145 -13.19 8.21 12.49
N MET A 146 -13.05 9.49 12.85
CA MET A 146 -11.80 10.21 12.70
C MET A 146 -10.72 9.79 13.71
N GLY A 147 -11.08 9.23 14.87
CA GLY A 147 -10.12 8.73 15.85
C GLY A 147 -9.86 7.22 15.78
N ARG A 148 -10.85 6.40 15.42
CA ARG A 148 -10.75 4.92 15.45
C ARG A 148 -11.29 4.21 14.22
N GLY A 149 -11.75 4.93 13.20
CA GLY A 149 -12.38 4.36 12.01
C GLY A 149 -11.48 3.40 11.23
N ALA A 150 -10.16 3.62 11.18
CA ALA A 150 -9.25 2.72 10.47
C ALA A 150 -9.24 1.31 11.07
N ARG A 151 -9.28 1.21 12.40
CA ARG A 151 -9.35 -0.09 13.12
C ARG A 151 -10.69 -0.77 12.91
N ALA A 152 -11.77 0.01 12.77
CA ALA A 152 -13.06 -0.55 12.42
C ALA A 152 -13.01 -1.26 11.05
N LEU A 153 -12.12 -0.86 10.13
CA LEU A 153 -11.92 -1.45 8.80
C LEU A 153 -11.02 -2.69 8.76
N ASP A 154 -10.38 -3.06 9.87
CA ASP A 154 -9.47 -4.21 9.93
C ASP A 154 -10.23 -5.55 9.79
N ASN A 155 -9.52 -6.54 9.24
CA ASN A 155 -9.99 -7.89 9.00
C ASN A 155 -9.16 -8.90 9.82
N PRO A 156 -9.69 -9.42 10.94
CA PRO A 156 -8.94 -10.34 11.81
C PRO A 156 -8.68 -11.72 11.18
N ARG A 157 -9.21 -12.00 9.99
CA ARG A 157 -8.96 -13.25 9.27
C ARG A 157 -7.73 -13.20 8.38
N THR A 158 -7.12 -12.04 8.18
CA THR A 158 -5.88 -11.90 7.42
C THR A 158 -4.68 -11.92 8.36
N ALA A 159 -3.53 -12.37 7.87
CA ALA A 159 -2.31 -12.46 8.69
C ALA A 159 -1.83 -11.08 9.20
N THR A 160 -2.08 -10.02 8.42
CA THR A 160 -1.66 -8.65 8.73
C THR A 160 -2.72 -7.85 9.49
N GLY A 161 -3.96 -8.37 9.54
CA GLY A 161 -5.13 -7.62 10.01
C GLY A 161 -5.70 -6.64 8.97
N GLU A 162 -5.05 -6.46 7.82
CA GLU A 162 -5.55 -5.57 6.76
C GLU A 162 -6.67 -6.24 5.96
N GLU A 163 -7.66 -5.44 5.54
CA GLU A 163 -8.62 -5.87 4.51
C GLU A 163 -8.00 -5.72 3.12
N SER A 164 -8.43 -6.52 2.16
CA SER A 164 -8.00 -6.37 0.76
C SER A 164 -8.49 -5.04 0.16
N VAL A 165 -7.64 -4.34 -0.59
CA VAL A 165 -7.96 -3.08 -1.29
C VAL A 165 -9.26 -3.19 -2.11
N GLY A 166 -9.44 -4.26 -2.89
CA GLY A 166 -10.64 -4.45 -3.72
C GLY A 166 -11.96 -4.48 -2.92
N LYS A 167 -11.97 -5.08 -1.73
CA LYS A 167 -13.17 -5.06 -0.86
C LYS A 167 -13.41 -3.68 -0.25
N LEU A 168 -12.36 -2.91 0.03
CA LEU A 168 -12.50 -1.54 0.50
C LEU A 168 -13.12 -0.66 -0.60
N TYR A 169 -12.73 -0.83 -1.86
CA TYR A 169 -13.40 -0.15 -2.97
C TYR A 169 -14.86 -0.56 -3.14
N SER A 170 -15.19 -1.85 -3.07
CA SER A 170 -16.59 -2.28 -3.13
C SER A 170 -17.43 -1.72 -1.96
N LEU A 171 -16.81 -1.60 -0.78
CA LEU A 171 -17.42 -0.94 0.38
C LEU A 171 -17.65 0.55 0.11
N LEU A 172 -16.64 1.26 -0.40
CA LEU A 172 -16.73 2.68 -0.72
C LEU A 172 -17.82 2.94 -1.77
N GLU A 173 -17.89 2.13 -2.82
CA GLU A 173 -18.89 2.23 -3.88
C GLU A 173 -20.32 2.02 -3.34
N ASP A 174 -20.55 1.02 -2.49
CA ASP A 174 -21.84 0.77 -1.85
C ASP A 174 -22.25 1.94 -0.93
N LEU A 175 -21.30 2.50 -0.17
CA LEU A 175 -21.53 3.68 0.67
C LEU A 175 -21.85 4.93 -0.15
N GLN A 176 -21.15 5.17 -1.25
CA GLN A 176 -21.41 6.31 -2.13
C GLN A 176 -22.75 6.19 -2.85
N THR A 177 -23.13 4.98 -3.25
CA THR A 177 -24.37 4.72 -3.99
C THR A 177 -25.60 4.75 -3.09
N ASN A 178 -25.52 4.08 -1.93
CA ASN A 178 -26.69 3.80 -1.09
C ASN A 178 -26.66 4.52 0.27
N GLY A 179 -25.54 5.15 0.65
CA GLY A 179 -25.39 5.91 1.89
C GLY A 179 -25.78 5.09 3.13
N VAL A 180 -26.61 5.68 3.99
CA VAL A 180 -27.12 5.05 5.22
C VAL A 180 -28.02 3.81 4.97
N GLN A 181 -28.54 3.64 3.75
CA GLN A 181 -29.35 2.47 3.40
C GLN A 181 -28.50 1.26 2.99
N SER A 182 -27.20 1.48 2.72
CA SER A 182 -26.28 0.42 2.31
C SER A 182 -26.19 -0.69 3.37
N PRO A 183 -26.13 -1.97 2.97
CA PRO A 183 -25.79 -3.06 3.87
C PRO A 183 -24.43 -2.86 4.53
N SER A 184 -23.50 -2.27 3.78
CA SER A 184 -22.18 -1.88 4.27
C SER A 184 -22.25 -0.92 5.46
N TYR A 185 -22.98 0.19 5.34
CA TYR A 185 -23.13 1.15 6.45
C TYR A 185 -23.59 0.46 7.72
N LYS A 186 -24.66 -0.36 7.64
CA LYS A 186 -25.21 -1.07 8.81
C LYS A 186 -24.19 -2.01 9.44
N LYS A 187 -23.42 -2.72 8.62
CA LYS A 187 -22.38 -3.65 9.08
C LYS A 187 -21.23 -2.94 9.80
N TRP A 188 -20.72 -1.85 9.23
CA TRP A 188 -19.51 -1.20 9.73
C TRP A 188 -19.81 -0.14 10.78
N LYS A 189 -21.02 0.43 10.80
CA LYS A 189 -21.49 1.30 11.88
C LYS A 189 -21.27 0.65 13.25
N GLY A 190 -21.73 -0.58 13.46
CA GLY A 190 -21.59 -1.25 14.76
C GLY A 190 -20.15 -1.64 15.16
N LYS A 191 -19.13 -1.35 14.34
CA LYS A 191 -17.72 -1.69 14.65
C LYS A 191 -16.94 -0.52 15.22
N VAL A 192 -17.37 0.73 15.03
CA VAL A 192 -16.70 1.90 15.61
C VAL A 192 -17.27 2.17 16.99
N PHE A 193 -16.48 2.80 17.87
CA PHE A 193 -16.97 3.21 19.19
C PHE A 193 -17.93 4.40 19.06
N HIS A 194 -19.08 4.32 19.72
CA HIS A 194 -20.04 5.41 19.84
C HIS A 194 -19.91 6.03 21.23
N ASP A 195 -19.87 7.36 21.29
CA ASP A 195 -19.98 8.07 22.56
C ASP A 195 -21.41 7.86 23.12
N PRO A 196 -21.57 7.21 24.28
CA PRO A 196 -22.89 6.94 24.86
C PRO A 196 -23.68 8.21 25.20
N ASP A 197 -23.02 9.37 25.36
CA ASP A 197 -23.66 10.58 25.89
C ASP A 197 -24.37 11.45 24.83
N MET A 198 -24.26 11.11 23.53
CA MET A 198 -25.00 11.82 22.46
C MET A 198 -26.42 11.29 22.23
N CYS A 199 -26.79 10.14 22.80
CA CYS A 199 -28.12 9.52 22.61
C CYS A 199 -29.22 10.03 23.57
N SER A 200 -28.95 11.01 24.45
CA SER A 200 -29.95 11.49 25.43
C SER A 200 -30.63 12.82 25.07
N SER A 201 -30.60 13.26 23.81
CA SER A 201 -31.32 14.46 23.37
C SER A 201 -32.11 14.21 22.09
N ALA A 202 -33.23 13.51 22.20
CA ALA A 202 -34.32 13.51 21.22
C ALA A 202 -35.66 13.29 21.92
#